data_AF-A0A0L6ZDI5-F1
#
_entry.id   AF-A0A0L6ZDI5-F1
#
_cell.length_a   1.000
_cell.length_b   1.000
_cell.length_c   1.000
_cell.angle_alpha   90.00
_cell.angle_beta   90.00
_cell.angle_gamma   90.00
#
_symmetry.space_group_name_H-M   'P 1'
#
loop_
_entity.id
_entity.type
_entity.pdbx_description
1 polymer ?
#
loop_
_entity_poly.entity_id
_entity_poly.type
_entity_poly.pdbx_seq_one_letter_code
_entity_poly.pdbx_strand_id
1 'polypeptide(L)'
;MSGFNFRLQKILDIRYQKEEESKRHFKEAQDKKNRVQQKLNELKENYNKYSKVQTDGTMVERKIRQNYCNVLHFNIKETTVELDKKNKELELRREELKKSQIERKTVEILKDNQKQAYLKEQQLIEQKSNDEFALYGYIRNLKNK
;
A
#
# COMPACT_ATOMS: atom_id res chain seq x y z
N MET A 1 34.21 4.18 18.70
CA MET A 1 33.69 3.58 17.45
C MET A 1 32.87 4.64 16.73
N SER A 2 33.16 4.93 15.46
CA SER A 2 32.27 5.78 14.68
C SER A 2 30.95 5.03 14.44
N GLY A 3 29.81 5.70 14.49
CA GLY A 3 28.53 5.05 14.15
C GLY A 3 28.43 4.78 12.66
N PHE A 4 27.73 3.71 12.27
CA PHE A 4 27.40 3.45 10.86
C PHE A 4 26.55 4.59 10.29
N ASN A 5 27.02 5.25 9.23
CA ASN A 5 26.30 6.31 8.55
C ASN A 5 25.90 5.89 7.14
N PHE A 6 24.59 5.79 6.89
CA PHE A 6 24.06 5.45 5.58
C PHE A 6 23.87 6.70 4.72
N ARG A 7 24.72 6.86 3.69
CA ARG A 7 24.72 8.05 2.82
C ARG A 7 23.37 8.31 2.13
N LEU A 8 22.58 7.27 1.87
CA LEU A 8 21.28 7.37 1.20
C LEU A 8 20.09 7.43 2.17
N GLN A 9 20.32 7.74 3.46
CA GLN A 9 19.24 7.79 4.45
C GLN A 9 18.14 8.78 4.06
N LYS A 10 18.49 9.99 3.59
CA LYS A 10 17.51 10.97 3.10
C LYS A 10 16.64 10.43 1.97
N ILE A 11 17.22 9.65 1.05
CA ILE A 11 16.47 9.05 -0.06
C ILE A 11 15.53 7.96 0.46
N LEU A 12 15.98 7.16 1.42
CA LEU A 12 15.14 6.15 2.07
C LEU A 12 13.93 6.81 2.74
N ASP A 13 14.14 7.91 3.46
CA ASP A 13 13.07 8.65 4.16
C ASP A 13 12.04 9.23 3.16
N ILE A 14 12.50 9.79 2.04
CA ILE A 14 11.62 10.25 0.96
C ILE A 14 10.79 9.09 0.39
N ARG A 15 11.40 7.90 0.20
CA ARG A 15 10.68 6.71 -0.30
C ARG A 15 9.66 6.19 0.71
N TYR A 16 9.95 6.29 2.00
CA TYR A 16 8.97 6.01 3.06
C TYR A 16 7.76 6.94 2.97
N GLN A 17 7.98 8.25 2.83
CA GLN A 17 6.89 9.23 2.69
C GLN A 17 6.04 8.96 1.44
N LYS A 18 6.69 8.69 0.30
CA LYS A 18 6.01 8.37 -0.97
C LYS A 18 5.16 7.09 -0.87
N GLU A 19 5.62 6.07 -0.14
CA GLU A 19 4.82 4.88 0.12
C GLU A 19 3.58 5.22 0.98
N GLU A 20 3.74 6.02 2.02
CA GLU A 20 2.63 6.45 2.88
C GLU A 20 1.59 7.28 2.11
N GLU A 21 2.02 8.19 1.23
CA GLU A 21 1.12 8.91 0.32
C GLU A 21 0.37 7.96 -0.62
N SER A 22 1.08 6.99 -1.20
CA SER A 22 0.49 5.98 -2.08
C SER A 22 -0.56 5.13 -1.34
N LYS A 23 -0.33 4.78 -0.07
CA LYS A 23 -1.31 4.07 0.79
C LYS A 23 -2.56 4.91 1.03
N ARG A 24 -2.39 6.21 1.30
CA ARG A 24 -3.52 7.14 1.48
C ARG A 24 -4.37 7.22 0.21
N HIS A 25 -3.76 7.42 -0.94
CA HIS A 25 -4.47 7.48 -2.22
C HIS A 25 -5.19 6.17 -2.56
N PHE A 26 -4.56 5.02 -2.29
CA PHE A 26 -5.21 3.72 -2.46
C PHE A 26 -6.44 3.57 -1.57
N LYS A 27 -6.33 3.96 -0.29
CA LYS A 27 -7.47 3.94 0.64
C LYS A 27 -8.60 4.85 0.19
N GLU A 28 -8.29 6.08 -0.24
CA GLU A 28 -9.29 7.01 -0.76
C GLU A 28 -10.00 6.47 -2.01
N ALA A 29 -9.28 5.83 -2.93
CA ALA A 29 -9.86 5.20 -4.11
C ALA A 29 -10.78 4.03 -3.74
N GLN A 30 -10.36 3.20 -2.78
CA GLN A 30 -11.17 2.10 -2.24
C GLN A 30 -12.46 2.62 -1.59
N ASP A 31 -12.37 3.68 -0.79
CA ASP A 31 -13.54 4.27 -0.14
C ASP A 31 -14.52 4.85 -1.16
N LYS A 32 -14.02 5.54 -2.20
CA LYS A 32 -14.84 6.04 -3.32
C LYS A 32 -15.56 4.91 -4.04
N LYS A 33 -14.86 3.82 -4.37
CA LYS A 33 -15.46 2.62 -4.98
C LYS A 33 -16.56 2.04 -4.08
N ASN A 34 -16.30 1.89 -2.78
CA ASN A 34 -17.26 1.33 -1.83
C ASN A 34 -18.54 2.16 -1.76
N ARG A 35 -18.45 3.49 -1.76
CA ARG A 35 -19.62 4.39 -1.80
C ARG A 35 -20.45 4.21 -3.07
N VAL A 36 -19.80 4.10 -4.24
CA VAL A 36 -20.51 3.87 -5.51
C VAL A 36 -21.16 2.48 -5.52
N GLN A 37 -20.49 1.47 -4.98
CA GLN A 37 -21.05 0.11 -4.85
C GLN A 37 -22.28 0.07 -3.94
N GLN A 38 -22.25 0.79 -2.82
CA GLN A 38 -23.40 0.91 -1.92
C GLN A 38 -24.60 1.56 -2.63
N LYS A 39 -24.39 2.70 -3.29
CA LYS A 39 -25.44 3.37 -4.09
C LYS A 39 -26.01 2.43 -5.16
N LEU A 40 -25.17 1.67 -5.84
CA LEU A 40 -25.60 0.71 -6.85
C LEU A 40 -26.48 -0.41 -6.26
N ASN A 41 -26.13 -0.89 -5.06
CA ASN A 41 -26.93 -1.89 -4.37
C ASN A 41 -28.29 -1.31 -3.94
N GLU A 42 -28.33 -0.10 -3.38
CA GLU A 42 -29.57 0.60 -3.04
C GLU A 42 -30.48 0.79 -4.27
N LEU A 43 -29.91 1.19 -5.41
CA LEU A 43 -30.66 1.33 -6.66
C LEU A 43 -31.24 0.00 -7.14
N LYS A 44 -30.48 -1.10 -7.04
CA LYS A 44 -30.95 -2.45 -7.39
C LYS A 44 -32.04 -2.95 -6.44
N GLU A 45 -31.91 -2.70 -5.15
CA GLU A 45 -32.94 -3.03 -4.16
C GLU A 45 -34.24 -2.27 -4.42
N ASN A 46 -34.13 -0.97 -4.69
CA ASN A 46 -35.28 -0.13 -5.07
C ASN A 46 -35.94 -0.68 -6.35
N TYR A 47 -35.15 -0.96 -7.39
CA TYR A 47 -35.69 -1.56 -8.63
C TYR A 47 -36.45 -2.86 -8.36
N ASN A 48 -35.88 -3.77 -7.57
CA ASN A 48 -36.53 -5.03 -7.21
C ASN A 48 -37.82 -4.83 -6.40
N LYS A 49 -37.85 -3.85 -5.50
CA LYS A 49 -39.03 -3.51 -4.70
C LYS A 49 -40.17 -3.03 -5.58
N TYR A 50 -39.93 -2.04 -6.44
CA TYR A 50 -40.97 -1.44 -7.28
C TYR A 50 -41.36 -2.30 -8.50
N SER A 51 -40.47 -3.19 -8.94
CA SER A 51 -40.77 -4.14 -10.02
C SER A 51 -41.70 -5.29 -9.61
N LYS A 52 -41.76 -5.65 -8.32
CA LYS A 52 -42.51 -6.82 -7.82
C LYS A 52 -43.90 -6.51 -7.26
N VAL A 53 -44.26 -5.24 -7.08
CA VAL A 53 -45.58 -4.86 -6.55
C VAL A 53 -46.67 -5.21 -7.59
N GLN A 54 -47.71 -5.93 -7.17
CA GLN A 54 -48.80 -6.41 -8.02
C GLN A 54 -49.55 -5.27 -8.74
N THR A 55 -50.13 -5.62 -9.89
CA THR A 55 -50.73 -4.76 -10.92
C THR A 55 -52.13 -4.25 -10.56
N ASP A 56 -52.32 -3.77 -9.34
CA ASP A 56 -53.67 -3.48 -8.83
C ASP A 56 -54.07 -2.00 -8.99
N GLY A 57 -53.31 -1.25 -9.79
CA GLY A 57 -53.45 0.20 -9.98
C GLY A 57 -54.06 0.65 -11.30
N THR A 58 -54.47 1.92 -11.36
CA THR A 58 -55.05 2.58 -12.53
C THR A 58 -54.04 2.66 -13.69
N MET A 59 -54.50 2.84 -14.94
CA MET A 59 -53.63 2.95 -16.13
C MET A 59 -52.55 4.05 -15.99
N VAL A 60 -52.88 5.15 -15.30
CA VAL A 60 -51.94 6.25 -15.01
C VAL A 60 -50.83 5.79 -14.06
N GLU A 61 -51.18 5.09 -12.97
CA GLU A 61 -50.23 4.59 -11.98
C GLU A 61 -49.26 3.56 -12.58
N ARG A 62 -49.77 2.70 -13.48
CA ARG A 62 -48.92 1.76 -14.24
C ARG A 62 -47.88 2.50 -15.10
N LYS A 63 -48.29 3.57 -15.78
CA LYS A 63 -47.38 4.37 -16.63
C LYS A 63 -46.33 5.13 -15.82
N ILE A 64 -46.72 5.72 -14.69
CA ILE A 64 -45.80 6.37 -13.75
C ILE A 64 -44.77 5.37 -13.22
N ARG A 65 -45.21 4.18 -12.81
CA ARG A 65 -44.31 3.13 -12.32
C ARG A 65 -43.34 2.67 -13.40
N GLN A 66 -43.82 2.45 -14.62
CA GLN A 66 -42.96 2.01 -15.72
C GLN A 66 -41.90 3.05 -16.05
N ASN A 67 -42.26 4.34 -16.06
CA ASN A 67 -41.30 5.43 -16.19
C ASN A 67 -40.27 5.43 -15.06
N TYR A 68 -40.70 5.26 -13.81
CA TYR A 68 -39.81 5.21 -12.66
C TYR A 68 -38.83 4.01 -12.72
N CYS A 69 -39.31 2.81 -13.07
CA CYS A 69 -38.46 1.63 -13.28
C CYS A 69 -37.46 1.83 -14.42
N ASN A 70 -37.87 2.51 -15.51
CA ASN A 70 -36.97 2.83 -16.62
C ASN A 70 -35.86 3.79 -16.19
N VAL A 71 -36.19 4.83 -15.41
CA VAL A 71 -35.22 5.77 -14.84
C VAL A 71 -34.27 5.05 -13.88
N LEU A 72 -34.78 4.18 -13.00
CA LEU A 72 -33.95 3.36 -12.12
C LEU A 72 -32.99 2.46 -12.91
N HIS A 73 -33.47 1.81 -13.97
CA HIS A 73 -32.64 0.96 -14.84
C HIS A 73 -31.53 1.76 -15.53
N PHE A 74 -31.85 2.96 -16.01
CA PHE A 74 -30.86 3.88 -16.57
C PHE A 74 -29.81 4.29 -15.52
N ASN A 75 -30.24 4.70 -14.33
CA ASN A 75 -29.35 5.07 -13.24
C ASN A 75 -28.46 3.90 -12.79
N ILE A 76 -29.00 2.67 -12.75
CA ILE A 76 -28.22 1.46 -12.47
C ILE A 76 -27.12 1.30 -13.53
N LYS A 77 -27.47 1.42 -14.82
CA LYS A 77 -26.48 1.34 -15.91
C LYS A 77 -25.41 2.41 -15.78
N GLU A 78 -25.77 3.67 -15.57
CA GLU A 78 -24.77 4.74 -15.39
C GLU A 78 -23.87 4.47 -14.18
N THR A 79 -24.46 4.09 -13.04
CA THR A 79 -23.71 3.77 -11.82
C THR A 79 -22.80 2.55 -12.02
N THR A 80 -23.19 1.55 -12.83
CA THR A 80 -22.29 0.43 -13.17
C THR A 80 -21.07 0.89 -13.96
N VAL A 81 -21.25 1.82 -14.91
CA VAL A 81 -20.16 2.38 -15.70
C VAL A 81 -19.24 3.23 -14.82
N GLU A 82 -19.80 4.03 -13.91
CA GLU A 82 -19.03 4.78 -12.92
C GLU A 82 -18.21 3.84 -12.02
N LEU A 83 -18.81 2.74 -11.57
CA LEU A 83 -18.15 1.74 -10.75
C LEU A 83 -16.97 1.08 -11.48
N ASP A 84 -17.13 0.77 -12.77
CA ASP A 84 -16.03 0.25 -13.59
C ASP A 84 -14.87 1.25 -13.72
N LYS A 85 -15.17 2.54 -13.92
CA LYS A 85 -14.16 3.60 -13.92
C LYS A 85 -13.43 3.66 -12.57
N LYS A 86 -14.15 3.54 -11.45
CA LYS A 86 -13.54 3.53 -10.11
C LYS A 86 -12.73 2.27 -9.82
N ASN A 87 -13.11 1.12 -10.38
CA ASN A 87 -12.29 -0.09 -10.32
C ASN A 87 -10.97 0.09 -11.07
N LYS A 88 -11.01 0.66 -12.28
CA LYS A 88 -9.80 0.95 -13.07
C LYS A 88 -8.88 1.93 -12.33
N GLU A 89 -9.45 2.99 -11.76
CA GLU A 89 -8.70 3.94 -10.92
C GLU A 89 -8.04 3.23 -9.73
N LEU A 90 -8.74 2.32 -9.08
CA LEU A 90 -8.21 1.56 -7.95
C LEU A 90 -7.05 0.65 -8.32
N GLU A 91 -7.15 -0.08 -9.44
CA GLU A 91 -6.04 -0.93 -9.90
C GLU A 91 -4.81 -0.10 -10.28
N LEU A 92 -4.99 1.08 -10.89
CA LEU A 92 -3.88 2.00 -11.14
C LEU A 92 -3.19 2.42 -9.83
N ARG A 93 -3.97 2.80 -8.81
CA ARG A 93 -3.42 3.15 -7.48
C ARG A 93 -2.75 1.97 -6.79
N ARG A 94 -3.23 0.75 -7.03
CA ARG A 94 -2.64 -0.49 -6.51
C ARG A 94 -1.27 -0.75 -7.12
N GLU A 95 -1.13 -0.55 -8.42
CA GLU A 95 0.15 -0.67 -9.13
C GLU A 95 1.15 0.41 -8.65
N GLU A 96 0.69 1.65 -8.48
CA GLU A 96 1.50 2.74 -7.91
C GLU A 96 2.03 2.38 -6.52
N LEU A 97 1.15 1.90 -5.63
CA LEU A 97 1.54 1.46 -4.28
C LEU A 97 2.57 0.33 -4.33
N LYS A 98 2.36 -0.66 -5.19
CA LYS A 98 3.31 -1.78 -5.36
C LYS A 98 4.68 -1.26 -5.83
N LYS A 99 4.71 -0.32 -6.77
CA LYS A 99 5.95 0.29 -7.26
C LYS A 99 6.68 1.05 -6.15
N SER A 100 5.96 1.88 -5.38
CA SER A 100 6.53 2.63 -4.24
C SER A 100 7.10 1.70 -3.17
N GLN A 101 6.43 0.57 -2.88
CA GLN A 101 6.93 -0.45 -1.95
C GLN A 101 8.21 -1.13 -2.42
N ILE A 102 8.28 -1.47 -3.71
CA ILE A 102 9.50 -2.04 -4.31
C ILE A 102 10.64 -1.03 -4.21
N GLU A 103 10.40 0.22 -4.61
CA GLU A 103 11.39 1.30 -4.54
C GLU A 103 11.93 1.46 -3.10
N ARG A 104 11.07 1.48 -2.08
CA ARG A 104 11.50 1.55 -0.68
C ARG A 104 12.36 0.35 -0.29
N LYS A 105 11.86 -0.87 -0.52
CA LYS A 105 12.55 -2.12 -0.16
C LYS A 105 13.92 -2.22 -0.82
N THR A 106 14.07 -1.78 -2.07
CA THR A 106 15.38 -1.78 -2.74
C THR A 106 16.41 -0.96 -1.98
N VAL A 107 16.05 0.24 -1.49
CA VAL A 107 16.99 1.09 -0.73
C VAL A 107 17.24 0.56 0.67
N GLU A 108 16.23 -0.05 1.28
CA GLU A 108 16.35 -0.72 2.58
C GLU A 108 17.33 -1.90 2.51
N ILE A 109 17.24 -2.74 1.48
CA ILE A 109 18.19 -3.84 1.24
C ILE A 109 19.61 -3.30 1.04
N LEU A 110 19.78 -2.20 0.31
CA LEU A 110 21.09 -1.57 0.14
C LEU A 110 21.67 -1.09 1.48
N LYS A 111 20.84 -0.53 2.35
CA LYS A 111 21.23 -0.11 3.70
C LYS A 111 21.68 -1.30 4.54
N ASP A 112 20.89 -2.38 4.54
CA ASP A 112 21.19 -3.58 5.31
C ASP A 112 22.49 -4.23 4.83
N ASN A 113 22.70 -4.34 3.53
CA ASN A 113 23.93 -4.87 2.95
C ASN A 113 25.15 -4.04 3.35
N GLN A 114 25.07 -2.71 3.27
CA GLN A 114 26.17 -1.83 3.70
C GLN A 114 26.44 -1.94 5.20
N LYS A 115 25.39 -2.07 6.02
CA LYS A 115 25.52 -2.26 7.45
C LYS A 115 26.21 -3.59 7.78
N GLN A 116 25.85 -4.66 7.09
CA GLN A 116 26.49 -5.96 7.25
C GLN A 116 27.98 -5.92 6.86
N ALA A 117 28.32 -5.25 5.76
CA ALA A 117 29.71 -5.07 5.36
C ALA A 117 30.51 -4.30 6.42
N TYR A 118 29.95 -3.20 6.93
CA TYR A 118 30.56 -2.40 7.98
C TYR A 118 30.79 -3.19 9.27
N LEU A 119 29.81 -4.00 9.70
CA LEU A 119 29.95 -4.85 10.89
C LEU A 119 31.06 -5.88 10.74
N LYS A 120 31.17 -6.52 9.57
CA LYS A 120 32.26 -7.46 9.28
C LYS A 120 33.63 -6.80 9.33
N GLU A 121 33.74 -5.58 8.82
CA GLU A 121 34.98 -4.80 8.87
C GLU A 121 35.37 -4.45 10.31
N GLN A 122 34.42 -3.99 11.13
CA GLN A 122 34.67 -3.72 12.55
C GLN A 122 35.11 -4.97 13.31
N GLN A 123 34.43 -6.11 13.08
CA GLN A 123 34.81 -7.39 13.68
C GLN A 123 36.23 -7.82 13.31
N LEU A 124 36.64 -7.61 12.05
CA LEU A 124 38.00 -7.90 11.59
C LEU A 124 39.04 -7.01 12.27
N ILE A 125 38.74 -5.72 12.47
CA ILE A 125 39.63 -4.79 13.17
C ILE A 125 39.75 -5.17 14.65
N GLU A 126 38.62 -5.46 15.31
CA GLU A 126 38.59 -5.92 16.70
C GLU A 126 39.36 -7.22 16.89
N GLN A 127 39.16 -8.19 16.00
CA GLN A 127 39.87 -9.47 16.05
C GLN A 127 41.39 -9.27 15.94
N LYS A 128 41.86 -8.49 14.96
CA LYS A 128 43.29 -8.17 14.82
C LYS A 128 43.85 -7.50 16.07
N SER A 129 43.13 -6.52 16.61
CA SER A 129 43.55 -5.83 17.84
C SER A 129 43.62 -6.79 19.03
N ASN A 130 42.64 -7.68 19.18
CA ASN A 130 42.64 -8.69 20.24
C ASN A 130 43.79 -9.70 20.10
N ASP A 131 44.09 -10.14 18.87
CA ASP A 131 45.20 -11.04 18.58
C ASP A 131 46.55 -10.36 18.90
N GLU A 132 46.71 -9.09 18.54
CA GLU A 132 47.87 -8.27 18.91
C GLU A 132 48.02 -8.16 20.43
N PHE A 133 46.94 -7.83 21.15
CA PHE A 133 46.94 -7.76 22.61
C PHE A 133 47.31 -9.10 23.27
N ALA A 134 46.80 -10.22 22.74
CA ALA A 134 47.12 -11.56 23.21
C ALA A 134 48.61 -11.88 23.01
N LEU A 135 49.18 -11.55 21.84
CA LEU A 135 50.61 -11.72 21.55
C LEU A 135 51.48 -10.86 22.48
N TYR A 136 51.14 -9.58 22.67
CA TYR A 136 51.86 -8.71 23.60
C TYR A 136 51.81 -9.23 25.04
N GLY A 137 50.65 -9.71 25.49
CA GLY A 137 50.48 -10.34 26.80
C GLY A 137 51.35 -11.60 26.95
N TYR A 138 51.37 -12.45 25.93
CA TYR A 138 52.20 -13.65 25.90
C TYR A 138 53.71 -13.33 25.97
N ILE A 139 54.18 -12.39 25.13
CA ILE A 139 55.59 -11.94 25.12
C ILE A 139 55.98 -11.34 26.47
N ARG A 140 55.11 -10.54 27.09
CA ARG A 140 55.35 -9.95 28.41
C ARG A 140 55.49 -11.01 29.50
N ASN A 141 54.63 -12.03 29.50
CA ASN A 141 54.71 -13.12 30.46
C ASN A 141 55.95 -14.00 30.27
N LEU A 142 56.44 -14.16 29.04
CA LEU A 142 57.71 -14.85 28.76
C LEU A 142 58.92 -14.08 29.28
N LYS A 143 58.92 -12.75 29.20
CA LYS A 143 60.03 -11.91 29.71
C LYS A 143 60.09 -11.81 31.24
N ASN A 144 59.00 -12.11 31.94
CA ASN A 144 58.92 -12.05 33.41
C ASN A 144 59.13 -13.42 34.09
N LYS A 145 59.47 -14.47 33.31
CA LYS A 145 59.95 -15.76 33.78
C LYS A 145 61.46 -15.85 33.63
#